data_AF-A0A956QQU3-F1
#
_entry.id   AF-A0A956QQU3-F1
#
_cell.length_a   1.000
_cell.length_b   1.000
_cell.length_c   1.000
_cell.angle_alpha   90.00
_cell.angle_beta   90.00
_cell.angle_gamma   90.00
#
_symmetry.space_group_name_H-M   'P 1'
#
loop_
_entity.id
_entity.type
_entity.pdbx_description
1 polymer ?
#
loop_
_entity_poly.entity_id
_entity_poly.type
_entity_poly.pdbx_seq_one_letter_code
_entity_poly.pdbx_strand_id
1 'polypeptide(L)'
;MQLLKKVLNFSAERYLKTAGDLFIYHSDYAGALEMVDKALTHDETDTRALVLRGDILFCLNQDQEALASFNQALELNEELAEAYISKAGVLEVMGRYREALWCCQRAMTCITEDKSYLYPSLFDQQILLLIRLKRFRHAEQVLKQSSHKLGEKDYEYLSASYRGLIDHLIKNRRSLRRQQASPRLSVVRA
;
A
#
# COMPACT_ATOMS: atom_id res chain seq x y z
N MET A 1 -21.83 27.86 19.60
CA MET A 1 -21.12 26.60 19.21
C MET A 1 -20.24 26.72 17.96
N GLN A 2 -20.52 27.57 16.95
CA GLN A 2 -19.65 27.70 15.76
C GLN A 2 -18.24 28.29 16.04
N LEU A 3 -18.11 29.25 16.96
CA LEU A 3 -16.82 29.83 17.35
C LEU A 3 -15.90 28.80 18.03
N LEU A 4 -16.45 27.96 18.91
CA LEU A 4 -15.67 26.93 19.62
C LEU A 4 -15.13 25.87 18.66
N LYS A 5 -15.95 25.41 17.70
CA LYS A 5 -15.50 24.53 16.61
C LYS A 5 -14.41 25.17 15.75
N LYS A 6 -14.55 26.46 15.39
CA LYS A 6 -13.52 27.17 14.62
C LYS A 6 -12.19 27.30 15.37
N VAL A 7 -12.23 27.58 16.67
CA VAL A 7 -11.02 27.70 17.50
C VAL A 7 -10.35 26.33 17.66
N LEU A 8 -11.11 25.27 17.94
CA LEU A 8 -10.59 23.90 18.03
C LEU A 8 -9.96 23.44 16.71
N ASN A 9 -10.62 23.72 15.58
CA ASN A 9 -10.08 23.38 14.26
C ASN A 9 -8.79 24.16 13.95
N PHE A 10 -8.73 25.44 14.34
CA PHE A 10 -7.52 26.25 14.14
C PHE A 10 -6.33 25.71 14.96
N SER A 11 -6.56 25.25 16.20
CA SER A 11 -5.52 24.58 16.97
C SER A 11 -5.11 23.24 16.36
N ALA A 12 -6.07 22.42 15.92
CA ALA A 12 -5.80 21.12 15.30
C ALA A 12 -4.93 21.27 14.04
N GLU A 13 -5.27 22.21 13.16
CA GLU A 13 -4.53 22.47 11.91
C GLU A 13 -3.09 22.91 12.18
N ARG A 14 -2.87 23.74 13.19
CA ARG A 14 -1.51 24.18 13.57
C ARG A 14 -0.65 23.02 14.07
N TYR A 15 -1.22 22.16 14.92
CA TYR A 15 -0.51 20.98 15.40
C TYR A 15 -0.21 20.01 14.27
N LEU A 16 -1.18 19.76 13.38
CA LEU A 16 -1.01 18.87 12.23
C LEU A 16 0.09 19.38 11.29
N LYS A 17 0.13 20.69 11.03
CA LYS A 17 1.21 21.29 10.23
C LYS A 17 2.58 21.06 10.89
N THR A 18 2.69 21.30 12.19
CA THR A 18 3.94 21.10 12.93
C THR A 18 4.37 19.63 12.93
N ALA A 19 3.40 18.71 13.08
CA ALA A 19 3.66 17.28 12.96
C ALA A 19 4.24 16.91 11.59
N GLY A 20 3.65 17.43 10.51
CA GLY A 20 4.13 17.23 9.15
C GLY A 20 5.55 17.78 8.95
N ASP A 21 5.85 18.96 9.47
CA ASP A 21 7.18 19.57 9.35
C ASP A 21 8.25 18.74 10.10
N LEU A 22 7.95 18.30 11.33
CA LEU A 22 8.82 17.43 12.11
C LEU A 22 9.05 16.08 11.42
N PHE A 23 7.99 15.51 10.85
CA PHE A 23 8.04 14.23 10.15
C PHE A 23 8.91 14.29 8.88
N ILE A 24 8.65 15.28 8.01
CA ILE A 24 9.26 15.37 6.69
C ILE A 24 10.68 15.95 6.74
N TYR A 25 10.87 17.06 7.47
CA TYR A 25 12.12 17.83 7.37
C TYR A 25 13.11 17.55 8.50
N HIS A 26 12.63 17.07 9.65
CA HIS A 26 13.48 16.85 10.82
C HIS A 26 13.65 15.38 11.18
N SER A 27 12.86 14.48 10.58
CA SER A 27 12.82 13.05 10.93
C SER A 27 12.64 12.82 12.45
N ASP A 28 12.06 13.80 13.14
CA ASP A 28 11.73 13.70 14.56
C ASP A 28 10.38 13.02 14.70
N TYR A 29 10.40 11.70 14.58
CA TYR A 29 9.19 10.88 14.61
C TYR A 29 8.47 10.96 15.97
N ALA A 30 9.21 11.06 17.06
CA ALA A 30 8.63 11.17 18.41
C ALA A 30 7.94 12.52 18.61
N GLY A 31 8.60 13.62 18.24
CA GLY A 31 7.99 14.96 18.28
C GLY A 31 6.81 15.09 17.32
N ALA A 32 6.91 14.51 16.12
CA ALA A 32 5.81 14.48 15.16
C ALA A 32 4.59 13.72 15.72
N LEU A 33 4.81 12.59 16.40
CA LEU A 33 3.75 11.82 17.04
C LEU A 33 3.07 12.62 18.16
N GLU A 34 3.84 13.33 18.99
CA GLU A 34 3.28 14.19 20.02
C GLU A 34 2.38 15.28 19.42
N MET A 35 2.82 15.90 18.32
CA MET A 35 2.03 16.95 17.66
C MET A 35 0.79 16.39 16.98
N VAL A 36 0.85 15.23 16.33
CA VAL A 36 -0.33 14.63 15.68
C VAL A 36 -1.35 14.17 16.71
N ASP A 37 -0.91 13.61 17.85
CA ASP A 37 -1.81 13.24 18.95
C ASP A 37 -2.50 14.48 19.55
N LYS A 38 -1.78 15.60 19.71
CA LYS A 38 -2.40 16.89 20.08
C LYS A 38 -3.44 17.35 19.06
N ALA A 39 -3.14 17.25 17.76
CA ALA A 39 -4.11 17.58 16.72
C ALA A 39 -5.39 16.75 16.87
N LEU A 40 -5.25 15.44 17.09
CA LEU A 40 -6.37 14.51 17.26
C LEU A 40 -7.15 14.75 18.56
N THR A 41 -6.53 15.26 19.64
CA THR A 41 -7.29 15.65 20.85
C THR A 41 -8.25 16.81 20.60
N HIS A 42 -8.01 17.62 19.56
CA HIS A 42 -8.87 18.73 19.17
C HIS A 42 -9.89 18.32 18.10
N ASP A 43 -9.52 17.42 17.19
CA ASP A 43 -10.40 16.82 16.18
C ASP A 43 -10.02 15.35 15.95
N GLU A 44 -10.70 14.46 16.67
CA GLU A 44 -10.48 13.00 16.60
C GLU A 44 -10.90 12.40 15.25
N THR A 45 -11.57 13.19 14.40
CA THR A 45 -12.09 12.77 13.11
C THR A 45 -11.30 13.30 11.92
N ASP A 46 -10.21 14.04 12.14
CA ASP A 46 -9.34 14.48 11.04
C ASP A 46 -8.60 13.29 10.45
N THR A 47 -9.12 12.79 9.32
CA THR A 47 -8.56 11.64 8.61
C THR A 47 -7.13 11.87 8.15
N ARG A 48 -6.72 13.11 7.86
CA ARG A 48 -5.34 13.41 7.48
C ARG A 48 -4.40 13.24 8.66
N ALA A 49 -4.83 13.66 9.86
CA ALA A 49 -4.07 13.46 11.08
C ALA A 49 -3.96 11.96 11.42
N LEU A 50 -5.03 11.19 11.23
CA LEU A 50 -5.00 9.74 11.44
C LEU A 50 -4.06 9.01 10.46
N VAL A 51 -4.06 9.40 9.18
CA VAL A 51 -3.12 8.85 8.20
C VAL A 51 -1.68 9.21 8.56
N LEU A 52 -1.39 10.49 8.84
CA LEU A 52 -0.05 10.93 9.24
C LEU A 52 0.42 10.21 10.52
N ARG A 53 -0.47 10.03 11.50
CA ARG A 53 -0.18 9.26 12.72
C ARG A 53 0.24 7.84 12.37
N GLY A 54 -0.49 7.17 11.47
CA GLY A 54 -0.14 5.83 11.00
C GLY A 54 1.24 5.77 10.35
N ASP A 55 1.57 6.73 9.49
CA ASP A 55 2.88 6.81 8.83
C ASP A 55 4.03 7.03 9.84
N ILE A 56 3.83 7.93 10.82
CA ILE A 56 4.80 8.18 11.89
C ILE A 56 5.02 6.93 12.75
N LEU A 57 3.95 6.26 13.15
CA LEU A 57 4.01 5.02 13.95
C LEU A 57 4.75 3.92 13.21
N PHE A 58 4.54 3.81 11.90
CA PHE A 58 5.28 2.86 11.08
C PHE A 58 6.78 3.17 11.05
N CYS A 59 7.19 4.44 10.92
CA CYS A 59 8.60 4.84 11.06
C CYS A 59 9.19 4.54 12.45
N LEU A 60 8.35 4.48 13.49
CA LEU A 60 8.72 4.07 14.84
C LEU A 60 8.68 2.55 15.06
N ASN A 61 8.43 1.75 14.02
CA ASN A 61 8.25 0.28 14.08
C ASN A 61 7.07 -0.17 14.96
N GLN A 62 6.05 0.68 15.09
CA GLN A 62 4.81 0.40 15.81
C GLN A 62 3.71 -0.01 14.80
N ASP A 63 3.93 -1.15 14.14
CA ASP A 63 3.14 -1.58 12.97
C ASP A 63 1.65 -1.79 13.28
N GLN A 64 1.32 -2.33 14.46
CA GLN A 64 -0.07 -2.62 14.82
C GLN A 64 -0.85 -1.34 15.09
N GLU A 65 -0.23 -0.39 15.79
CA GLU A 65 -0.78 0.92 16.07
C GLU A 65 -0.92 1.74 14.78
N ALA A 66 0.03 1.61 13.86
CA ALA A 66 -0.07 2.20 12.53
C ALA A 66 -1.30 1.67 11.77
N LEU A 67 -1.50 0.34 11.74
CA LEU A 67 -2.68 -0.26 11.13
C LEU A 67 -3.99 0.20 11.79
N ALA A 68 -4.01 0.34 13.12
CA ALA A 68 -5.17 0.85 13.85
C ALA A 68 -5.53 2.28 13.42
N SER A 69 -4.52 3.15 13.30
CA SER A 69 -4.70 4.53 12.79
C SER A 69 -5.25 4.56 11.36
N PHE A 70 -4.72 3.75 10.45
CA PHE A 70 -5.25 3.69 9.08
C PHE A 70 -6.67 3.11 9.03
N ASN A 71 -7.00 2.12 9.87
CA ASN A 71 -8.34 1.58 9.95
C ASN A 71 -9.34 2.64 10.43
N GLN A 72 -9.00 3.40 11.47
CA GLN A 72 -9.84 4.48 11.96
C GLN A 72 -10.05 5.57 10.88
N ALA A 73 -9.00 5.93 10.15
CA ALA A 73 -9.14 6.87 9.02
C ALA A 73 -10.10 6.35 7.95
N LEU A 74 -10.00 5.06 7.61
CA LEU A 74 -10.83 4.40 6.60
C LEU A 74 -12.28 4.15 7.06
N GLU A 75 -12.53 4.03 8.37
CA GLU A 75 -13.88 3.98 8.94
C GLU A 75 -14.60 5.32 8.82
N LEU A 76 -13.85 6.43 8.92
CA LEU A 76 -14.38 7.79 8.76
C LEU A 76 -14.54 8.18 7.30
N ASN A 77 -13.63 7.75 6.43
CA ASN A 77 -13.70 7.97 4.99
C ASN A 77 -13.08 6.79 4.23
N GLU A 78 -13.92 5.98 3.60
CA GLU A 78 -13.49 4.81 2.85
C GLU A 78 -12.85 5.11 1.49
N GLU A 79 -12.87 6.37 1.03
CA GLU A 79 -12.34 6.82 -0.26
C GLU A 79 -10.93 7.44 -0.15
N LEU A 80 -10.20 7.14 0.93
CA LEU A 80 -8.84 7.62 1.14
C LEU A 80 -7.81 6.71 0.47
N ALA A 81 -7.42 7.04 -0.76
CA ALA A 81 -6.38 6.32 -1.49
C ALA A 81 -5.07 6.24 -0.70
N GLU A 82 -4.65 7.34 -0.07
CA GLU A 82 -3.42 7.43 0.73
C GLU A 82 -3.43 6.45 1.92
N ALA A 83 -4.56 6.37 2.66
CA ALA A 83 -4.68 5.47 3.80
C ALA A 83 -4.53 4.00 3.37
N TYR A 84 -5.10 3.61 2.23
CA TYR A 84 -4.90 2.26 1.69
C TYR A 84 -3.47 2.01 1.22
N ILE A 85 -2.80 2.99 0.61
CA ILE A 85 -1.39 2.87 0.18
C ILE A 85 -0.49 2.65 1.39
N SER A 86 -0.57 3.51 2.40
CA SER A 86 0.25 3.39 3.61
C SER A 86 -0.03 2.09 4.33
N LYS A 87 -1.31 1.72 4.50
CA LYS A 87 -1.71 0.43 5.08
C LYS A 87 -1.15 -0.76 4.29
N ALA A 88 -1.14 -0.71 2.96
CA ALA A 88 -0.54 -1.76 2.13
C ALA A 88 0.95 -1.92 2.38
N GLY A 89 1.69 -0.81 2.53
CA GLY A 89 3.11 -0.81 2.88
C GLY A 89 3.39 -1.49 4.22
N VAL A 90 2.63 -1.14 5.27
CA VAL A 90 2.78 -1.78 6.59
C VAL A 90 2.47 -3.29 6.51
N LEU A 91 1.37 -3.66 5.86
CA LEU A 91 0.98 -5.06 5.70
C LEU A 91 2.02 -5.86 4.90
N GLU A 92 2.67 -5.23 3.93
CA GLU A 92 3.75 -5.83 3.16
C GLU A 92 4.96 -6.16 4.02
N VAL A 93 5.41 -5.23 4.87
CA VAL A 93 6.52 -5.44 5.82
C VAL A 93 6.19 -6.55 6.81
N MET A 94 4.95 -6.61 7.28
CA MET A 94 4.46 -7.69 8.14
C MET A 94 4.28 -9.05 7.42
N GLY A 95 4.55 -9.13 6.12
CA GLY A 95 4.38 -10.35 5.32
C GLY A 95 2.91 -10.71 5.01
N ARG A 96 1.96 -9.83 5.30
CA ARG A 96 0.51 -10.00 5.07
C ARG A 96 0.15 -9.65 3.62
N TYR A 97 0.82 -10.30 2.66
CA TYR A 97 0.79 -9.92 1.25
C TYR A 97 -0.60 -9.96 0.59
N ARG A 98 -1.52 -10.83 1.05
CA ARG A 98 -2.88 -10.87 0.50
C ARG A 98 -3.68 -9.64 0.86
N GLU A 99 -3.50 -9.15 2.08
CA GLU A 99 -4.21 -7.99 2.60
C GLU A 99 -3.60 -6.72 2.03
N ALA A 100 -2.27 -6.66 1.92
CA ALA A 100 -1.57 -5.59 1.19
C ALA A 100 -2.09 -5.48 -0.25
N LEU A 101 -2.21 -6.61 -0.96
CA LEU A 101 -2.72 -6.62 -2.33
C LEU A 101 -4.16 -6.09 -2.42
N TRP A 102 -5.01 -6.46 -1.47
CA TRP A 102 -6.38 -5.94 -1.38
C TRP A 102 -6.39 -4.42 -1.15
N CYS A 103 -5.53 -3.91 -0.25
CA CYS A 103 -5.38 -2.49 -0.02
C CYS A 103 -4.92 -1.74 -1.29
N CYS A 104 -3.93 -2.25 -2.03
CA CYS A 104 -3.53 -1.64 -3.31
C CYS A 104 -4.70 -1.54 -4.30
N GLN A 105 -5.53 -2.60 -4.38
CA GLN A 105 -6.69 -2.61 -5.27
C GLN A 105 -7.75 -1.59 -4.84
N ARG A 106 -8.02 -1.46 -3.54
CA ARG A 106 -8.93 -0.42 -3.01
C ARG A 106 -8.37 0.98 -3.25
N ALA A 107 -7.08 1.21 -3.02
CA ALA A 107 -6.43 2.48 -3.30
C ALA A 107 -6.68 2.94 -4.76
N MET A 108 -6.50 2.03 -5.73
CA MET A 108 -6.76 2.35 -7.14
C MET A 108 -8.21 2.75 -7.44
N THR A 109 -9.19 2.20 -6.72
CA THR A 109 -10.61 2.59 -6.91
C THR A 109 -10.92 3.97 -6.35
N CYS A 110 -10.08 4.47 -5.44
CA CYS A 110 -10.22 5.77 -4.80
C CYS A 110 -9.37 6.87 -5.44
N ILE A 111 -8.55 6.55 -6.46
CA ILE A 111 -7.72 7.53 -7.15
C ILE A 111 -8.58 8.47 -7.99
N THR A 112 -8.46 9.75 -7.70
CA THR A 112 -8.97 10.87 -8.49
C THR A 112 -8.00 11.20 -9.64
N GLU A 113 -8.48 11.93 -10.65
CA GLU A 113 -7.68 12.23 -11.86
C GLU A 113 -6.38 13.00 -11.54
N ASP A 114 -6.42 13.92 -10.58
CA ASP A 114 -5.27 14.68 -10.09
C ASP A 114 -4.22 13.80 -9.41
N LYS A 115 -4.61 12.63 -8.90
CA LYS A 115 -3.74 11.65 -8.24
C LYS A 115 -3.35 10.48 -9.15
N SER A 116 -3.58 10.60 -10.46
CA SER A 116 -3.20 9.58 -11.45
C SER A 116 -1.72 9.21 -11.44
N TYR A 117 -0.84 10.11 -10.95
CA TYR A 117 0.58 9.85 -10.76
C TYR A 117 0.88 8.73 -9.75
N LEU A 118 -0.09 8.27 -8.95
CA LEU A 118 0.05 7.15 -8.02
C LEU A 118 -0.09 5.77 -8.70
N TYR A 119 -0.66 5.70 -9.90
CA TYR A 119 -0.90 4.43 -10.59
C TYR A 119 0.38 3.61 -10.83
N PRO A 120 1.51 4.18 -11.32
CA PRO A 120 2.74 3.42 -11.53
C PRO A 120 3.20 2.66 -10.28
N SER A 121 3.26 3.35 -9.13
CA SER A 121 3.69 2.76 -7.86
C SER A 121 2.73 1.67 -7.37
N LEU A 122 1.43 1.84 -7.55
CA LEU A 122 0.44 0.84 -7.18
C LEU A 122 0.48 -0.40 -8.07
N PHE A 123 0.75 -0.25 -9.37
CA PHE A 123 0.93 -1.40 -10.26
C PHE A 123 2.21 -2.16 -9.93
N ASP A 124 3.31 -1.45 -9.69
CA ASP A 124 4.57 -2.01 -9.23
C ASP A 124 4.39 -2.86 -7.96
N GLN A 125 3.79 -2.27 -6.93
CA GLN A 125 3.55 -2.95 -5.66
C GLN A 125 2.65 -4.18 -5.84
N GLN A 126 1.57 -4.10 -6.62
CA GLN A 126 0.70 -5.25 -6.89
C GLN A 126 1.44 -6.40 -7.59
N ILE A 127 2.27 -6.09 -8.59
CA ILE A 127 3.05 -7.11 -9.31
C ILE A 127 4.02 -7.80 -8.35
N LEU A 128 4.75 -7.05 -7.53
CA LEU A 128 5.66 -7.57 -6.52
C LEU A 128 4.94 -8.48 -5.51
N LEU A 129 3.81 -8.01 -4.96
CA LEU A 129 2.99 -8.79 -4.03
C LEU A 129 2.47 -10.09 -4.66
N LEU A 130 2.04 -10.05 -5.92
CA LEU A 130 1.60 -11.23 -6.66
C LEU A 130 2.75 -12.21 -6.93
N ILE A 131 3.95 -11.72 -7.21
CA ILE A 131 5.15 -12.56 -7.34
C ILE A 131 5.47 -13.23 -6.00
N ARG A 132 5.48 -12.49 -4.88
CA ARG A 132 5.70 -13.05 -3.53
C ARG A 132 4.65 -14.10 -3.16
N LEU A 133 3.39 -13.88 -3.55
CA LEU A 133 2.30 -14.84 -3.40
C LEU A 133 2.37 -16.04 -4.38
N LYS A 134 3.39 -16.10 -5.23
CA LYS A 134 3.56 -17.09 -6.30
C LYS A 134 2.35 -17.12 -7.25
N ARG A 135 1.68 -15.99 -7.49
CA ARG A 135 0.52 -15.81 -8.38
C ARG A 135 0.93 -15.22 -9.73
N PHE A 136 1.92 -15.81 -10.38
CA PHE A 136 2.58 -15.25 -11.58
C PHE A 136 1.65 -14.93 -12.76
N ARG A 137 0.60 -15.73 -13.00
CA ARG A 137 -0.37 -15.41 -14.06
C ARG A 137 -1.20 -14.17 -13.77
N HIS A 138 -1.52 -13.91 -12.51
CA HIS A 138 -2.21 -12.68 -12.12
C HIS A 138 -1.25 -11.50 -12.24
N ALA A 139 0.04 -11.67 -11.87
CA ALA A 139 1.04 -10.63 -12.09
C ALA A 139 1.17 -10.26 -13.58
N GLU A 140 1.17 -11.25 -14.47
CA GLU A 140 1.16 -11.03 -15.93
C GLU A 140 -0.08 -10.24 -16.39
N GLN A 141 -1.26 -10.56 -15.85
CA GLN A 141 -2.50 -9.86 -16.16
C GLN A 141 -2.46 -8.40 -15.70
N VAL A 142 -2.02 -8.14 -14.47
CA VAL A 142 -1.87 -6.79 -13.92
C VAL A 142 -0.88 -5.97 -14.75
N LEU A 143 0.26 -6.57 -15.12
CA LEU A 143 1.22 -5.91 -16.00
C LEU A 143 0.58 -5.53 -17.35
N LYS A 144 -0.19 -6.43 -17.97
CA LYS A 144 -0.91 -6.10 -19.22
C LYS A 144 -1.97 -5.01 -19.02
N GLN A 145 -2.73 -5.06 -17.93
CA GLN A 145 -3.77 -4.07 -17.64
C GLN A 145 -3.18 -2.67 -17.41
N SER A 146 -1.96 -2.58 -16.87
CA SER A 146 -1.30 -1.30 -16.62
C SER A 146 -1.10 -0.46 -17.89
N SER A 147 -0.97 -1.07 -19.08
CA SER A 147 -0.83 -0.31 -20.34
C SER A 147 -2.04 0.55 -20.70
N HIS A 148 -3.21 0.25 -20.13
CA HIS A 148 -4.43 1.04 -20.35
C HIS A 148 -4.57 2.23 -19.40
N LYS A 149 -3.78 2.25 -18.32
CA LYS A 149 -3.84 3.31 -17.30
C LYS A 149 -2.57 4.15 -17.22
N LEU A 150 -1.43 3.59 -17.58
CA LEU A 150 -0.15 4.26 -17.52
C LEU A 150 0.19 4.93 -18.85
N GLY A 151 0.94 6.03 -18.77
CA GLY A 151 1.62 6.59 -19.95
C GLY A 151 2.67 5.62 -20.49
N GLU A 152 3.06 5.83 -21.76
CA GLU A 152 4.00 4.96 -22.47
C GLU A 152 5.30 4.71 -21.67
N LYS A 153 5.92 5.79 -21.19
CA LYS A 153 7.16 5.73 -20.41
C LYS A 153 7.04 4.90 -19.13
N ASP A 154 5.95 5.08 -18.38
CA ASP A 154 5.73 4.37 -17.11
C ASP A 154 5.44 2.87 -17.36
N TYR A 155 4.65 2.58 -18.40
CA TYR A 155 4.39 1.21 -18.81
C TYR A 155 5.66 0.51 -19.29
N GLU A 156 6.49 1.17 -20.10
CA GLU A 156 7.74 0.62 -20.58
C GLU A 156 8.69 0.28 -19.44
N TYR A 157 8.84 1.18 -18.46
CA TYR A 157 9.63 0.93 -17.26
C TYR A 157 9.13 -0.30 -16.49
N LEU A 158 7.83 -0.37 -16.24
CA LEU A 158 7.21 -1.48 -15.51
C LEU A 158 7.36 -2.81 -16.26
N SER A 159 7.14 -2.77 -17.57
CA SER A 159 7.27 -3.92 -18.45
C SER A 159 8.71 -4.43 -18.53
N ALA A 160 9.69 -3.54 -18.67
CA ALA A 160 11.11 -3.89 -18.69
C ALA A 160 11.53 -4.56 -17.37
N SER A 161 11.01 -4.08 -16.24
CA SER A 161 11.30 -4.61 -14.91
C SER A 161 10.76 -6.02 -14.69
N TYR A 162 9.54 -6.31 -15.18
CA TYR A 162 8.83 -7.53 -14.76
C TYR A 162 8.54 -8.56 -15.85
N ARG A 163 8.42 -8.18 -17.13
CA ARG A 163 7.93 -9.10 -18.18
C ARG A 163 8.77 -10.37 -18.29
N GLY A 164 10.09 -10.23 -18.40
CA GLY A 164 11.01 -11.38 -18.51
C GLY A 164 11.01 -12.27 -17.26
N LEU A 165 10.98 -11.65 -16.08
CA LEU A 165 10.92 -12.37 -14.80
C LEU A 165 9.63 -13.20 -14.68
N ILE A 166 8.47 -12.58 -14.95
CA ILE A 166 7.17 -13.25 -14.88
C ILE A 166 7.11 -14.43 -15.87
N ASP A 167 7.56 -14.24 -17.11
CA ASP A 167 7.59 -15.29 -18.12
C ASP A 167 8.46 -16.47 -17.68
N HIS A 168 9.64 -16.20 -17.13
CA HIS A 168 10.53 -17.23 -16.59
C HIS A 168 9.86 -18.01 -15.46
N LEU A 169 9.27 -17.31 -14.47
CA LEU A 169 8.59 -17.92 -13.33
C LEU A 169 7.38 -18.78 -13.75
N ILE A 170 6.62 -18.34 -14.75
CA ILE A 170 5.50 -19.12 -15.30
C ILE A 170 6.00 -20.39 -15.98
N LYS A 171 7.04 -20.31 -16.82
CA LYS A 171 7.62 -21.46 -17.53
C LYS A 171 8.16 -22.49 -16.54
N ASN A 172 8.94 -22.06 -15.55
CA ASN A 172 9.53 -22.94 -14.54
C ASN A 172 8.47 -23.64 -13.69
N ARG A 173 7.40 -22.94 -13.29
CA ARG A 173 6.29 -23.57 -12.56
C ARG A 173 5.57 -24.64 -13.38
N ARG A 174 5.46 -24.47 -14.70
CA ARG A 174 4.85 -25.47 -15.59
C ARG A 174 5.73 -26.72 -15.72
N SER A 175 7.06 -26.56 -15.85
CA SER A 175 7.98 -27.70 -15.89
C SER A 175 7.97 -28.50 -14.59
N LEU A 176 8.01 -27.83 -13.43
CA LEU A 176 7.90 -28.48 -12.11
C LEU A 176 6.61 -29.30 -11.97
N ARG A 177 5.46 -28.75 -12.36
CA ARG A 177 4.18 -29.48 -12.33
C ARG A 177 4.17 -30.68 -13.27
N ARG A 178 4.78 -30.58 -14.46
CA ARG A 178 4.89 -31.70 -15.40
C ARG A 178 5.77 -32.82 -14.85
N GLN A 179 6.90 -32.50 -14.24
CA GLN A 179 7.80 -33.47 -13.62
C GLN A 179 7.16 -34.19 -12.42
N GLN A 180 6.33 -33.49 -11.63
CA GLN A 180 5.60 -34.09 -10.51
C GLN A 180 4.37 -34.89 -10.93
N ALA A 181 3.80 -34.61 -12.11
CA ALA A 181 2.62 -35.29 -12.65
C ALA A 181 2.96 -36.54 -13.48
N SER A 182 4.23 -36.82 -13.76
CA SER A 182 4.64 -38.09 -14.37
C SER A 182 4.40 -39.22 -13.37
N PRO A 183 3.51 -40.19 -13.64
CA PRO A 183 3.40 -41.35 -12.78
C PRO A 183 4.76 -42.05 -12.79
N ARG A 184 5.28 -42.41 -11.60
CA ARG A 184 6.35 -43.41 -11.53
C ARG A 184 5.81 -44.61 -12.29
N LEU A 185 6.31 -44.84 -13.51
CA LEU A 185 6.10 -46.10 -14.21
C LEU A 185 6.63 -47.15 -13.24
N SER A 186 5.70 -47.81 -12.55
CA SER A 186 5.99 -48.99 -11.77
C SER A 186 6.68 -49.93 -12.74
N VAL A 187 7.95 -50.16 -12.45
CA VAL A 187 8.70 -51.28 -12.98
C VAL A 187 7.96 -52.52 -12.47
N VAL A 188 6.91 -52.94 -13.18
CA VAL A 188 6.41 -54.31 -13.08
C VAL A 188 7.38 -55.11 -13.93
N ARG A 189 8.49 -55.48 -13.29
CA ARG A 189 9.38 -56.55 -13.75
C ARG A 189 8.79 -57.86 -13.28
N ALA A 190 8.78 -58.81 -14.22
CA ALA A 190 8.53 -60.25 -14.12
C ALA A 190 7.08 -60.68 -13.87
#